data_AF-A0A3C0AP93-F1
#
_entry.id   AF-A0A3C0AP93-F1
#
_cell.length_a   1.000
_cell.length_b   1.000
_cell.length_c   1.000
_cell.angle_alpha   90.00
_cell.angle_beta   90.00
_cell.angle_gamma   90.00
#
_symmetry.space_group_name_H-M   'P 1'
#
loop_
_entity.id
_entity.type
_entity.pdbx_description
1 polymer ?
#
loop_
_entity_poly.entity_id
_entity_poly.type
_entity_poly.pdbx_seq_one_letter_code
_entity_poly.pdbx_strand_id
1 'polypeptide(L)' 'MPEFARYREIEVAGLPFEMGRQIGEAAREEIAAFCELALDRLREMLDVSSQQARAHAG' A
#
# COMPACT_ATOMS: atom_id res chain seq x y z
N MET A 1 -10.38 21.45 -22.55
CA MET A 1 -10.52 20.76 -21.25
C MET A 1 -9.36 19.78 -21.20
N PRO A 2 -8.43 19.86 -20.23
CA PRO A 2 -7.40 18.83 -20.16
C PRO A 2 -8.09 17.51 -19.75
N GLU A 3 -7.76 16.42 -20.44
CA GLU A 3 -8.10 15.07 -20.01
C GLU A 3 -7.51 14.85 -18.62
N PHE A 4 -8.37 14.74 -17.59
CA PHE A 4 -7.91 14.25 -16.30
C PHE A 4 -7.67 12.75 -16.46
N ALA A 5 -6.40 12.34 -16.56
CA ALA A 5 -6.03 10.94 -16.53
C ALA A 5 -6.58 10.32 -15.23
N ARG A 6 -7.26 9.16 -15.35
CA ARG A 6 -7.85 8.43 -14.22
C ARG A 6 -6.79 7.98 -13.19
N TYR A 7 -5.53 7.95 -13.60
CA TYR A 7 -4.40 7.52 -12.81
C TYR A 7 -3.31 8.60 -12.80
N ARG A 8 -2.59 8.70 -11.68
CA ARG A 8 -1.43 9.57 -11.57
C ARG A 8 -0.32 9.05 -12.49
N GLU A 9 0.17 9.92 -13.37
CA GLU A 9 1.33 9.64 -14.22
C GLU A 9 2.61 10.14 -13.52
N ILE A 10 3.69 9.38 -13.65
CA ILE A 10 5.02 9.73 -13.13
C ILE A 10 6.00 9.58 -14.28
N GLU A 11 6.49 10.71 -14.78
CA GLU A 11 7.56 10.74 -15.78
C GLU A 11 8.91 10.53 -15.09
N VAL A 12 9.74 9.64 -15.64
CA VAL A 12 11.07 9.31 -15.12
C VAL A 12 12.07 9.12 -16.24
N ALA A 13 13.35 9.38 -15.96
CA ALA A 13 14.42 9.24 -16.93
C ALA A 13 15.71 8.70 -16.29
N GLY A 14 16.64 8.22 -17.11
CA GLY A 14 17.95 7.70 -16.68
C GLY A 14 18.05 6.18 -16.75
N LEU A 15 19.01 5.61 -16.02
CA LEU A 15 19.20 4.17 -15.93
C LEU A 15 18.06 3.51 -15.12
N PRO A 16 17.81 2.20 -15.30
CA PRO A 16 16.70 1.51 -14.62
C PRO A 16 16.66 1.72 -13.10
N PHE A 17 17.83 1.73 -12.45
CA PHE A 17 17.92 1.99 -11.01
C PHE A 17 17.49 3.42 -10.63
N GLU A 18 17.88 4.41 -11.43
CA GLU A 18 17.55 5.83 -11.21
C GLU A 18 16.07 6.09 -11.44
N MET A 19 15.50 5.45 -12.46
CA MET A 19 14.05 5.47 -12.71
C MET A 19 13.29 4.84 -11.53
N GLY A 20 13.75 3.68 -11.03
CA GLY A 20 13.15 3.03 -9.87
C GLY A 20 13.19 3.92 -8.61
N ARG A 21 14.30 4.61 -8.37
CA ARG A 21 14.41 5.57 -7.27
C ARG A 21 13.41 6.72 -7.41
N GLN A 22 13.31 7.33 -8.59
CA GLN A 22 12.36 8.42 -8.86
C GLN A 22 10.91 7.98 -8.63
N ILE A 23 10.53 6.79 -9.10
CA ILE A 23 9.19 6.22 -8.85
C ILE A 23 8.95 6.06 -7.35
N GLY A 24 9.91 5.46 -6.63
CA GLY A 24 9.81 5.22 -5.20
C GLY A 24 9.71 6.51 -4.38
N GLU A 25 10.45 7.55 -4.76
CA GLU A 25 10.38 8.87 -4.13
C GLU A 25 9.04 9.56 -4.44
N ALA A 26 8.59 9.54 -5.70
CA ALA A 26 7.36 10.17 -6.13
C ALA A 26 6.11 9.54 -5.51
N ALA A 27 6.11 8.22 -5.29
CA ALA A 27 4.99 7.46 -4.71
C ALA A 27 5.18 7.11 -3.22
N ARG A 28 6.18 7.71 -2.55
CA ARG A 28 6.60 7.31 -1.19
C ARG A 28 5.47 7.34 -0.19
N GLU A 29 4.67 8.40 -0.22
CA GLU A 29 3.58 8.61 0.73
C GLU A 29 2.43 7.63 0.49
N GLU A 30 2.04 7.42 -0.77
CA GLU A 30 1.01 6.44 -1.09
C GLU A 30 1.42 5.01 -0.74
N ILE A 31 2.68 4.65 -0.98
CA ILE A 31 3.22 3.33 -0.61
C ILE A 31 3.18 3.16 0.91
N ALA A 32 3.61 4.18 1.67
CA ALA A 32 3.59 4.12 3.13
C ALA A 32 2.16 3.96 3.68
N ALA A 33 1.23 4.79 3.21
CA ALA A 33 -0.18 4.73 3.61
C ALA A 33 -0.82 3.37 3.27
N PHE A 34 -0.50 2.81 2.10
CA PHE A 34 -0.98 1.49 1.71
C PHE A 34 -0.45 0.40 2.65
N CYS A 35 0.84 0.42 2.99
CA CYS A 35 1.44 -0.54 3.90
C CYS A 35 0.83 -0.46 5.30
N GLU A 36 0.61 0.74 5.83
CA GLU A 36 -0.05 0.94 7.13
C GLU A 36 -1.46 0.35 7.12
N LEU A 37 -2.26 0.68 6.11
CA LEU A 37 -3.60 0.13 5.95
C LEU A 37 -3.59 -1.40 5.84
N ALA A 38 -2.68 -1.97 5.07
CA ALA A 38 -2.57 -3.41 4.90
C ALA A 38 -2.24 -4.12 6.22
N LEU A 39 -1.34 -3.54 7.03
CA LEU A 39 -0.98 -4.08 8.34
C LEU A 39 -2.14 -4.00 9.33
N ASP A 40 -2.87 -2.89 9.36
CA ASP A 40 -4.02 -2.74 10.25
C ASP A 40 -5.12 -3.73 9.90
N ARG A 41 -5.41 -3.93 8.61
CA ARG A 41 -6.38 -4.95 8.16
C ARG A 41 -5.94 -6.36 8.50
N LEU A 42 -4.65 -6.65 8.39
CA LEU A 42 -4.11 -7.95 8.80
C LEU A 42 -4.30 -8.19 10.31
N ARG A 43 -4.03 -7.17 11.13
CA ARG A 43 -4.22 -7.24 12.59
C ARG A 43 -5.67 -7.49 12.96
N GLU A 44 -6.61 -6.77 12.35
CA GLU A 44 -8.05 -6.97 12.56
C GLU A 44 -8.47 -8.42 12.24
N MET A 45 -8.02 -8.95 11.10
CA MET A 45 -8.32 -10.34 10.71
C MET A 45 -7.75 -11.37 11.69
N LEU A 46 -6.53 -11.15 12.18
CA LEU A 46 -5.91 -12.04 13.17
C LEU A 46 -6.61 -11.98 14.53
N ASP A 47 -7.05 -10.79 14.96
CA ASP A 47 -7.78 -10.63 16.23
C ASP A 47 -9.12 -11.37 16.18
N VAL A 48 -9.89 -11.20 15.09
CA VAL A 48 -11.15 -11.94 14.85
C VAL A 48 -10.93 -13.45 14.92
N SER A 49 -9.88 -13.97 14.26
CA SER A 49 -9.54 -15.40 14.31
C SER A 49 -9.24 -15.88 15.75
N SER A 50 -8.51 -15.08 16.52
CA SER A 50 -8.18 -15.41 17.92
C SER A 50 -9.42 -15.44 18.84
N GLN A 51 -10.36 -14.51 18.63
CA GLN A 51 -11.63 -14.47 19.36
C GLN A 51 -12.50 -15.68 19.04
N GLN A 52 -12.60 -16.05 17.76
CA GLN A 52 -13.33 -17.25 17.32
C GLN A 52 -12.72 -18.52 17.92
N ALA A 53 -11.39 -18.66 17.91
CA ALA A 53 -10.72 -19.80 18.51
C ALA A 53 -11.00 -19.92 20.03
N ARG A 54 -11.00 -18.79 20.76
CA ARG A 54 -11.35 -18.76 22.19
C ARG A 54 -12.83 -19.13 22.42
N ALA A 55 -13.74 -18.69 21.56
CA ALA A 55 -15.17 -18.98 21.68
C ALA A 55 -15.50 -20.47 21.47
N HIS A 56 -14.65 -21.22 20.76
CA HIS A 56 -14.81 -22.67 20.54
C HIS A 56 -14.00 -23.53 21.52
N ALA A 57 -13.18 -22.93 22.39
CA ALA A 57 -12.30 -23.64 23.33
C ALA A 57 -12.87 -23.76 24.76
N GLY A 58 -14.14 -23.39 24.97
CA GLY A 58 -14.90 -23.57 26.21
C GLY A 58 -16.20 -24.32 25.95
#